data_AF-A3MU22-F1
#
_entry.id   AF-A3MU22-F1
#
_cell.length_a   1.000
_cell.length_b   1.000
_cell.length_c   1.000
_cell.angle_alpha   90.00
_cell.angle_beta   90.00
_cell.angle_gamma   90.00
#
_symmetry.space_group_name_H-M   'P 1'
#
loop_
_entity.id
_entity.type
_entity.pdbx_description
1 polymer ?
#
loop_
_entity_poly.entity_id
_entity_poly.type
_entity_poly.pdbx_seq_one_letter_code
_entity_poly.pdbx_strand_id
1 'polypeptide(L)'
;MILRRKGVSVVLAPASLEGVSCLYVDVNSVAAALGDPEELFRSMASFPGRAVLVVDAWHESHLPLARRYLDLCRRWVVDCVLSESKPAEALAAELACRDQCAVLSRDVDVVRAVGGCGVPVFLFVRGRVWRVVSFELR
;
A
#
# COMPACT_ATOMS: atom_id res chain seq x y z
N MET A 1 8.43 6.89 15.69
CA MET A 1 7.01 7.30 15.88
C MET A 1 6.21 6.08 16.29
N ILE A 2 5.18 6.21 17.13
CA ILE A 2 4.29 5.09 17.48
C ILE A 2 2.88 5.43 17.01
N LEU A 3 2.23 4.52 16.28
CA LEU A 3 0.81 4.63 15.91
C LEU A 3 0.02 3.53 16.58
N ARG A 4 -1.23 3.86 16.97
CA ARG A 4 -2.15 2.93 17.60
C ARG A 4 -3.52 3.03 16.94
N ARG A 5 -4.11 1.88 16.61
CA ARG A 5 -5.49 1.79 16.08
C ARG A 5 -6.05 0.41 16.43
N LYS A 6 -7.25 0.35 17.00
CA LYS A 6 -8.03 -0.89 17.20
C LYS A 6 -7.18 -2.12 17.55
N GLY A 7 -6.52 -2.09 18.71
CA GLY A 7 -5.69 -3.21 19.18
C GLY A 7 -4.33 -3.39 18.49
N VAL A 8 -4.01 -2.63 17.45
CA VAL A 8 -2.70 -2.60 16.80
C VAL A 8 -1.86 -1.47 17.37
N SER A 9 -0.61 -1.75 17.72
CA SER A 9 0.41 -0.75 18.01
C SER A 9 1.63 -1.00 17.11
N VAL A 10 2.06 0.01 16.34
CA VAL A 10 3.23 -0.10 15.45
C VAL A 10 4.30 0.91 15.86
N VAL A 11 5.55 0.47 15.86
CA VAL A 11 6.73 1.34 16.01
C VAL A 11 7.29 1.60 14.61
N LEU A 12 7.55 2.87 14.33
CA LEU A 12 7.95 3.36 13.02
C LEU A 12 9.28 4.09 13.08
N ALA A 13 10.13 3.79 12.10
CA ALA A 13 11.34 4.53 11.79
C ALA A 13 11.17 5.30 10.46
N PRO A 14 11.75 6.50 10.32
CA PRO A 14 11.81 7.18 9.03
C PRO A 14 12.45 6.26 7.97
N ALA A 15 11.92 6.26 6.76
CA ALA A 15 12.45 5.43 5.68
C ALA A 15 12.26 6.08 4.31
N SER A 16 13.02 5.60 3.32
CA SER A 16 12.76 5.78 1.90
C SER A 16 12.41 4.43 1.28
N LEU A 17 11.93 4.44 0.04
CA LEU A 17 11.74 3.23 -0.78
C LEU A 17 13.00 2.91 -1.59
N GLU A 18 14.13 3.56 -1.31
CA GLU A 18 15.39 3.30 -1.99
C GLU A 18 15.87 1.87 -1.70
N GLY A 19 16.33 1.16 -2.74
CA GLY A 19 16.75 -0.23 -2.63
C GLY A 19 15.61 -1.26 -2.50
N VAL A 20 14.34 -0.82 -2.50
CA VAL A 20 13.20 -1.75 -2.58
C VAL A 20 13.07 -2.24 -4.02
N SER A 21 13.26 -3.55 -4.24
CA SER A 21 13.23 -4.16 -5.57
C SER A 21 11.81 -4.43 -6.08
N CYS A 22 10.86 -4.68 -5.19
CA CYS A 22 9.46 -4.82 -5.54
C CYS A 22 8.51 -4.37 -4.42
N LEU A 23 7.38 -3.80 -4.81
CA LEU A 23 6.45 -3.09 -3.92
C LEU A 23 4.99 -3.32 -4.35
N TYR A 24 4.16 -3.75 -3.41
CA TYR A 24 2.71 -3.70 -3.53
C TYR A 24 2.16 -2.49 -2.81
N VAL A 25 1.28 -1.74 -3.45
CA VAL A 25 0.72 -0.50 -2.88
C VAL A 25 -0.78 -0.61 -2.77
N ASP A 26 -1.31 -0.43 -1.57
CA ASP A 26 -2.73 -0.15 -1.36
C ASP A 26 -3.04 1.28 -1.83
N VAL A 27 -3.61 1.38 -3.03
CA VAL A 27 -3.85 2.66 -3.70
C VAL A 27 -4.83 3.51 -2.92
N ASN A 28 -5.95 2.92 -2.49
CA ASN A 28 -7.07 3.68 -1.94
C ASN A 28 -6.66 4.43 -0.67
N SER A 29 -5.90 3.80 0.23
CA SER A 29 -5.49 4.46 1.47
C SER A 29 -4.36 5.48 1.26
N VAL A 30 -3.42 5.20 0.35
CA VAL A 30 -2.28 6.10 0.07
C VAL A 30 -2.73 7.31 -0.75
N ALA A 31 -3.49 7.10 -1.82
CA ALA A 31 -4.02 8.19 -2.66
C ALA A 31 -4.93 9.13 -1.87
N ALA A 32 -5.72 8.63 -0.94
CA ALA A 32 -6.54 9.46 -0.04
C ALA A 32 -5.74 10.30 0.97
N ALA A 33 -4.43 10.09 1.10
CA ALA A 33 -3.53 10.96 1.87
C ALA A 33 -2.87 12.06 1.04
N LEU A 34 -3.00 12.04 -0.28
CA LEU A 34 -2.39 13.00 -1.18
C LEU A 34 -3.38 14.12 -1.52
N GLY A 35 -2.85 15.32 -1.77
CA GLY A 35 -3.63 16.42 -2.33
C GLY A 35 -4.01 16.16 -3.80
N ASP A 36 -3.17 15.44 -4.53
CA ASP A 36 -3.40 14.94 -5.88
C ASP A 36 -3.16 13.43 -5.95
N PRO A 37 -4.20 12.60 -6.10
CA PRO A 37 -4.06 11.16 -6.28
C PRO A 37 -3.17 10.73 -7.44
N GLU A 38 -3.11 11.52 -8.53
CA GLU A 38 -2.30 11.19 -9.72
C GLU A 38 -0.80 11.18 -9.41
N GLU A 39 -0.37 11.91 -8.38
CA GLU A 39 1.02 11.90 -7.90
C GLU A 39 1.50 10.50 -7.52
N LEU A 40 0.63 9.66 -6.94
CA LEU A 40 0.98 8.27 -6.61
C LEU A 40 1.35 7.48 -7.87
N PHE A 41 0.50 7.55 -8.91
CA PHE A 41 0.69 6.80 -10.15
C PHE A 41 1.94 7.25 -10.89
N ARG A 42 2.14 8.58 -10.99
CA ARG A 42 3.36 9.16 -11.57
C ARG A 42 4.61 8.72 -10.82
N SER A 43 4.57 8.70 -9.49
CA SER A 43 5.70 8.27 -8.66
C SER A 43 6.01 6.79 -8.84
N MET A 44 4.98 5.95 -8.98
CA MET A 44 5.14 4.50 -9.15
C MET A 44 5.60 4.12 -10.56
N ALA A 45 5.26 4.91 -11.59
CA ALA A 45 5.82 4.76 -12.93
C ALA A 45 7.34 5.02 -12.98
N SER A 46 7.84 5.90 -12.11
CA SER A 46 9.27 6.21 -11.97
C SER A 46 9.96 5.39 -10.88
N PHE A 47 9.27 4.42 -10.27
CA PHE A 47 9.85 3.60 -9.23
C PHE A 47 10.94 2.69 -9.84
N PRO A 48 12.18 2.66 -9.29
CA PRO A 48 13.28 1.91 -9.89
C PRO A 48 13.11 0.38 -9.81
N GLY A 49 12.26 -0.09 -8.90
CA GLY A 49 11.87 -1.50 -8.80
C GLY A 49 10.54 -1.79 -9.49
N ARG A 50 9.99 -2.98 -9.24
CA ARG A 50 8.64 -3.32 -9.68
C ARG A 50 7.60 -2.78 -8.69
N ALA A 51 6.70 -1.90 -9.13
CA ALA A 51 5.55 -1.48 -8.34
C ALA A 51 4.26 -2.07 -8.91
N VAL A 52 3.44 -2.68 -8.05
CA VAL A 52 2.09 -3.14 -8.41
C VAL A 52 1.08 -2.43 -7.52
N LEU A 53 0.13 -1.74 -8.14
CA LEU A 53 -0.90 -0.97 -7.46
C LEU A 53 -2.15 -1.82 -7.27
N VAL A 54 -2.55 -2.01 -6.02
CA VAL A 54 -3.75 -2.76 -5.64
C VAL A 54 -4.88 -1.77 -5.44
N VAL A 55 -5.90 -1.89 -6.29
CA VAL A 55 -7.05 -0.99 -6.35
C VAL A 55 -8.25 -1.68 -5.73
N ASP A 56 -8.89 -1.03 -4.76
CA ASP A 56 -10.09 -1.57 -4.14
C ASP A 56 -11.26 -1.60 -5.14
N ALA A 57 -11.87 -2.77 -5.30
CA ALA A 57 -13.05 -3.00 -6.11
C ALA A 57 -14.04 -4.00 -5.46
N TRP A 58 -13.94 -4.24 -4.14
CA TRP A 58 -14.73 -5.28 -3.48
C TRP A 58 -16.15 -4.82 -3.08
N HIS A 59 -16.40 -3.51 -3.11
CA HIS A 59 -17.71 -2.93 -2.82
C HIS A 59 -18.19 -2.07 -4.00
N GLU A 60 -19.49 -2.13 -4.33
CA GLU A 60 -20.06 -1.42 -5.49
C GLU A 60 -19.81 0.09 -5.45
N SER A 61 -19.82 0.68 -4.25
CA SER A 61 -19.51 2.10 -4.03
C SER A 61 -18.08 2.49 -4.43
N HIS A 62 -17.15 1.54 -4.53
CA HIS A 62 -15.77 1.79 -4.92
C HIS A 62 -15.55 1.75 -6.44
N LEU A 63 -16.46 1.13 -7.21
CA LEU A 63 -16.29 0.92 -8.65
C LEU A 63 -16.03 2.21 -9.46
N PRO A 64 -16.72 3.35 -9.21
CA PRO A 64 -16.41 4.59 -9.92
C PRO A 64 -14.99 5.09 -9.66
N LEU A 65 -14.50 4.93 -8.43
CA LEU A 65 -13.12 5.32 -8.07
C LEU A 65 -12.10 4.33 -8.64
N ALA A 66 -12.38 3.04 -8.56
CA ALA A 66 -11.56 1.98 -9.13
C ALA A 66 -11.34 2.21 -10.63
N ARG A 67 -12.40 2.55 -11.37
CA ARG A 67 -12.30 2.89 -12.80
C ARG A 67 -11.35 4.07 -13.06
N ARG A 68 -11.45 5.14 -12.26
CA ARG A 68 -10.54 6.28 -12.38
C ARG A 68 -9.08 5.87 -12.14
N TYR A 69 -8.84 5.03 -11.14
CA TYR A 69 -7.49 4.53 -10.85
C TYR A 69 -6.96 3.61 -11.95
N LEU A 70 -7.78 2.74 -12.55
CA LEU A 70 -7.37 1.95 -13.72
C LEU A 70 -7.00 2.81 -14.92
N ASP A 71 -7.71 3.92 -15.15
CA ASP A 71 -7.36 4.84 -16.22
C ASP A 71 -6.01 5.54 -15.96
N LEU A 72 -5.71 5.86 -14.70
CA LEU A 72 -4.39 6.38 -14.29
C LEU A 72 -3.29 5.31 -14.44
N CYS A 73 -3.56 4.06 -14.08
CA CYS A 73 -2.64 2.94 -14.31
C CYS A 73 -2.25 2.82 -15.79
N ARG A 74 -3.25 2.89 -16.68
CA ARG A 74 -3.03 2.84 -18.13
C ARG A 74 -2.26 4.04 -18.63
N ARG A 75 -2.61 5.26 -18.17
CA ARG A 75 -1.93 6.50 -18.55
C ARG A 75 -0.46 6.49 -18.18
N TRP A 76 -0.14 6.04 -16.97
CA TRP A 76 1.21 6.04 -16.42
C TRP A 76 1.98 4.74 -16.63
N VAL A 77 1.36 3.75 -17.31
CA VAL A 77 1.94 2.44 -17.62
C VAL A 77 2.48 1.75 -16.37
N VAL A 78 1.63 1.68 -15.33
CA VAL A 78 1.93 1.00 -14.05
C VAL A 78 1.10 -0.26 -13.93
N ASP A 79 1.70 -1.34 -13.42
CA ASP A 79 1.01 -2.59 -13.13
C ASP A 79 -0.07 -2.35 -12.07
N CYS A 80 -1.30 -2.82 -12.35
CA CYS A 80 -2.42 -2.69 -11.44
C CYS A 80 -3.23 -3.98 -11.34
N VAL A 81 -3.73 -4.26 -10.14
CA VAL A 81 -4.58 -5.41 -9.82
C VAL A 81 -5.81 -4.91 -9.07
N LEU A 82 -6.99 -5.42 -9.43
CA LEU A 82 -8.22 -5.15 -8.70
C LEU A 82 -8.38 -6.12 -7.53
N SER A 83 -8.75 -5.58 -6.38
CA SER A 83 -9.13 -6.34 -5.20
C SER A 83 -10.65 -6.44 -5.13
N GLU A 84 -11.21 -7.50 -5.72
CA GLU A 84 -12.66 -7.67 -5.89
C GLU A 84 -13.34 -8.43 -4.75
N SER A 85 -12.58 -9.12 -3.90
CA SER A 85 -13.12 -9.98 -2.85
C SER A 85 -12.77 -9.56 -1.42
N LYS A 86 -11.91 -8.55 -1.27
CA LYS A 86 -11.40 -8.07 0.02
C LYS A 86 -10.87 -6.63 -0.11
N PRO A 87 -10.68 -5.92 1.01
CA PRO A 87 -10.01 -4.62 1.00
C PRO A 87 -8.61 -4.66 0.35
N ALA A 88 -8.22 -3.56 -0.29
CA ALA A 88 -6.97 -3.49 -1.06
C ALA A 88 -5.72 -3.72 -0.19
N GLU A 89 -5.70 -3.27 1.06
CA GLU A 89 -4.62 -3.50 2.01
C GLU A 89 -4.40 -4.99 2.31
N ALA A 90 -5.50 -5.76 2.37
CA ALA A 90 -5.43 -7.19 2.63
C ALA A 90 -4.86 -7.95 1.42
N LEU A 91 -5.31 -7.62 0.21
CA LEU A 91 -4.76 -8.22 -1.01
C LEU A 91 -3.31 -7.79 -1.26
N ALA A 92 -2.97 -6.51 -1.04
CA ALA A 92 -1.60 -6.02 -1.16
C ALA A 92 -0.65 -6.76 -0.22
N ALA A 93 -1.06 -6.98 1.04
CA ALA A 93 -0.30 -7.78 1.99
C ALA A 93 -0.13 -9.23 1.54
N GLU A 94 -1.19 -9.88 1.04
CA GLU A 94 -1.14 -11.25 0.55
C GLU A 94 -0.16 -11.41 -0.63
N LEU A 95 -0.27 -10.53 -1.63
CA LEU A 95 0.60 -10.53 -2.80
C LEU A 95 2.06 -10.22 -2.41
N ALA A 96 2.27 -9.27 -1.51
CA ALA A 96 3.59 -8.96 -0.96
C ALA A 96 4.22 -10.17 -0.26
N CYS A 97 3.48 -10.86 0.60
CA CYS A 97 3.95 -12.07 1.26
C CYS A 97 4.27 -13.19 0.25
N ARG A 98 3.39 -13.42 -0.73
CA ARG A 98 3.58 -14.45 -1.76
C ARG A 98 4.85 -14.22 -2.58
N ASP A 99 5.07 -12.99 -2.99
CA ASP A 99 6.14 -12.64 -3.92
C ASP A 99 7.41 -12.13 -3.21
N GLN A 100 7.42 -12.14 -1.86
CA GLN A 100 8.51 -11.64 -1.02
C GLN A 100 8.86 -10.17 -1.33
N CYS A 101 7.82 -9.37 -1.55
CA CYS A 101 7.91 -7.96 -1.86
C CYS A 101 7.52 -7.09 -0.67
N ALA A 102 7.96 -5.84 -0.67
CA ALA A 102 7.49 -4.88 0.30
C ALA A 102 6.01 -4.53 0.08
N VAL A 103 5.35 -4.04 1.12
CA VAL A 103 4.00 -3.46 1.02
C VAL A 103 3.99 -2.02 1.53
N LEU A 104 3.29 -1.13 0.83
CA LEU A 104 3.01 0.24 1.23
C LEU A 104 1.51 0.44 1.40
N SER A 105 1.10 0.91 2.56
CA SER A 105 -0.28 1.31 2.85
C SER A 105 -0.28 2.54 3.76
N ARG A 106 -1.44 3.16 3.96
CA ARG A 106 -1.67 4.08 5.09
C ARG A 106 -2.37 3.38 6.25
N ASP A 107 -3.04 2.27 6.00
CA ASP A 107 -3.75 1.54 7.03
C ASP A 107 -2.76 0.74 7.89
N VAL A 108 -2.74 1.02 9.19
CA VAL A 108 -1.93 0.24 10.13
C VAL A 108 -2.38 -1.22 10.21
N ASP A 109 -3.64 -1.53 9.85
CA ASP A 109 -4.17 -2.89 9.86
C ASP A 109 -3.50 -3.78 8.78
N VAL A 110 -2.75 -3.19 7.84
CA VAL A 110 -1.91 -3.95 6.89
C VAL A 110 -0.94 -4.89 7.63
N VAL A 111 -0.46 -4.53 8.83
CA VAL A 111 0.44 -5.40 9.61
C VAL A 111 -0.26 -6.67 10.09
N ARG A 112 -1.58 -6.65 10.30
CA ARG A 112 -2.37 -7.85 10.63
C ARG A 112 -2.42 -8.79 9.44
N ALA A 113 -2.62 -8.24 8.23
CA ALA A 113 -2.71 -9.01 7.00
C ALA A 113 -1.34 -9.59 6.57
N VAL A 114 -0.26 -8.83 6.78
CA VAL A 114 1.12 -9.31 6.57
C VAL A 114 1.48 -10.41 7.57
N GLY A 115 1.08 -10.24 8.83
CA GLY A 115 1.33 -11.20 9.90
C GLY A 115 2.82 -11.49 10.07
N GLY A 116 3.19 -12.78 10.00
CA GLY A 116 4.56 -13.28 10.22
C GLY A 116 5.40 -13.49 8.96
N CYS A 117 4.96 -13.06 7.78
CA CYS A 117 5.63 -13.43 6.52
C CYS A 117 6.99 -12.75 6.29
N GLY A 118 7.42 -11.84 7.18
CA GLY A 118 8.78 -11.28 7.21
C GLY A 118 9.08 -10.19 6.18
N VAL A 119 8.11 -9.83 5.33
CA VAL A 119 8.32 -8.82 4.30
C VAL A 119 8.37 -7.39 4.89
N PRO A 120 9.07 -6.45 4.24
CA PRO A 120 9.09 -5.06 4.69
C PRO A 120 7.71 -4.41 4.59
N VAL A 121 7.24 -3.81 5.68
CA VAL A 121 6.00 -3.03 5.72
C VAL A 121 6.34 -1.55 5.83
N PHE A 122 5.79 -0.76 4.91
CA PHE A 122 5.90 0.67 4.88
C PHE A 122 4.53 1.32 5.10
N LEU A 123 4.52 2.40 5.88
CA LEU A 123 3.35 3.23 6.09
C LEU A 123 3.56 4.63 5.51
N PHE A 124 2.61 5.10 4.71
CA PHE A 124 2.56 6.48 4.25
C PHE A 124 1.78 7.34 5.23
N VAL A 125 2.49 8.17 6.00
CA VAL A 125 1.93 8.94 7.11
C VAL A 125 2.42 10.37 7.03
N ARG A 126 1.48 11.32 6.96
CA ARG A 126 1.75 12.78 6.91
C ARG A 126 2.72 13.16 5.79
N GLY A 127 2.50 12.63 4.58
CA GLY A 127 3.32 12.93 3.41
C GLY A 127 4.71 12.29 3.42
N ARG A 128 4.96 11.30 4.30
CA ARG A 128 6.26 10.65 4.45
C ARG A 128 6.13 9.13 4.52
N VAL A 129 7.14 8.44 4.03
CA VAL A 129 7.27 6.99 4.14
C VAL A 129 7.95 6.64 5.47
N TRP A 130 7.38 5.66 6.15
CA TRP A 130 7.90 5.11 7.40
C TRP A 130 8.00 3.61 7.29
N ARG A 131 9.05 3.01 7.84
CA ARG A 131 9.16 1.56 7.94
C ARG A 131 8.64 1.09 9.29
N VAL A 132 7.82 0.05 9.29
CA VAL A 132 7.45 -0.68 10.51
C VAL A 132 8.66 -1.46 11.01
N VAL A 133 9.12 -1.15 12.23
CA VAL A 133 10.24 -1.84 12.87
C VAL A 133 9.76 -2.93 13.83
N SER A 134 8.60 -2.74 14.44
CA SER A 134 7.93 -3.73 15.28
C SER A 134 6.45 -3.39 15.40
N PHE A 135 5.64 -4.39 15.76
CA PHE A 135 4.23 -4.20 16.04
C PHE A 135 3.73 -5.18 17.11
N GLU A 136 2.67 -4.78 17.79
CA GLU A 136 1.94 -5.59 18.77
C GLU A 136 0.48 -5.67 18.33
N LEU A 137 -0.07 -6.88 18.37
CA LEU A 137 -1.49 -7.14 18.17
C LEU A 137 -2.11 -7.52 19.53
N ARG A 138 -3.08 -6.73 19.96
CA ARG A 138 -3.95 -7.00 21.11
C ARG A 138 -5.33 -7.44 20.63
#